data_AF-A0A8T3ZF51-F1
#
_entry.id   AF-A0A8T3ZF51-F1
#
_cell.length_a   1.000
_cell.length_b   1.000
_cell.length_c   1.000
_cell.angle_alpha   90.00
_cell.angle_beta   90.00
_cell.angle_gamma   90.00
#
_symmetry.space_group_name_H-M   'P 1'
#
loop_
_entity.id
_entity.type
_entity.pdbx_description
1 polymer ?
#
loop_
_entity_poly.entity_id
_entity_poly.type
_entity_poly.pdbx_seq_one_letter_code
_entity_poly.pdbx_strand_id
1 'polypeptide(L)' 'FGSAAENQLSLMSDIDLAVKFSEIDKEDAGRFRIETLRKVNEKIDIQVYNILPDKIKKEIDKKGKILWKRE' A
#
# COMPACT_ATOMS: atom_id res chain seq x y z
N PHE A 1 -4.04 0.80 -4.71
CA PHE A 1 -3.55 1.29 -6.02
C PHE A 1 -3.46 0.08 -6.92
N GLY A 2 -2.73 0.12 -8.03
CA GLY A 2 -2.58 -1.03 -8.91
C GLY A 2 -3.90 -1.51 -9.53
N SER A 3 -3.93 -2.77 -9.96
CA SER A 3 -5.02 -3.35 -10.75
C SER A 3 -6.39 -3.26 -10.04
N ALA A 4 -6.41 -3.39 -8.72
CA ALA A 4 -7.60 -3.23 -7.89
C ALA A 4 -8.20 -1.82 -7.94
N ALA A 5 -7.36 -0.78 -7.92
CA ALA A 5 -7.83 0.59 -8.01
C ALA A 5 -8.25 0.98 -9.44
N GLU A 6 -7.68 0.33 -10.46
CA GLU A 6 -7.95 0.61 -11.88
C GLU A 6 -9.09 -0.25 -12.47
N ASN A 7 -9.78 -1.07 -11.66
CA ASN A 7 -10.80 -2.04 -12.11
C ASN A 7 -10.28 -3.05 -13.15
N GLN A 8 -9.01 -3.44 -13.05
CA GLN A 8 -8.33 -4.39 -13.93
C GLN A 8 -7.98 -5.70 -13.21
N LEU A 9 -8.73 -6.05 -12.16
CA LEU A 9 -8.50 -7.27 -11.38
C LEU A 9 -8.73 -8.52 -12.23
N SER A 10 -7.80 -9.46 -12.12
CA SER A 10 -7.94 -10.85 -12.57
C SER A 10 -8.05 -11.79 -11.36
N LEU A 11 -8.41 -13.05 -11.59
CA LEU A 11 -8.47 -14.07 -10.52
C LEU A 11 -7.13 -14.27 -9.80
N MET A 12 -6.03 -13.99 -10.50
CA MET A 12 -4.66 -14.12 -10.00
C MET A 12 -4.06 -12.81 -9.49
N SER A 13 -4.83 -11.72 -9.49
CA SER A 13 -4.32 -10.42 -9.06
C SER A 13 -4.28 -10.30 -7.53
N ASP A 14 -3.19 -9.74 -7.02
CA ASP A 14 -3.08 -9.26 -5.65
C ASP A 14 -3.77 -7.88 -5.51
N ILE A 15 -4.06 -7.52 -4.26
CA ILE A 15 -4.64 -6.24 -3.87
C ILE A 15 -3.55 -5.36 -3.26
N ASP A 16 -3.16 -4.33 -4.00
CA ASP A 16 -2.12 -3.39 -3.57
C ASP A 16 -2.67 -2.28 -2.65
N LEU A 17 -2.24 -2.28 -1.39
CA LEU A 17 -2.60 -1.28 -0.39
C LEU A 17 -1.37 -0.46 0.04
N ALA A 18 -1.52 0.87 0.05
CA ALA A 18 -0.50 1.78 0.56
C ALA A 18 -1.01 2.46 1.82
N VAL A 19 -0.21 2.41 2.89
CA VAL A 19 -0.47 3.14 4.13
C VAL A 19 0.50 4.32 4.21
N LYS A 20 -0.05 5.52 4.42
CA LYS A 20 0.72 6.74 4.58
C LYS A 20 0.64 7.21 6.03
N PHE A 21 1.81 7.38 6.64
CA PHE A 21 1.96 7.96 7.97
C PHE A 21 2.32 9.44 7.84
N SER A 22 2.03 10.24 8.88
CA SER A 22 2.56 11.60 8.99
C SER A 22 4.08 11.58 9.05
N GLU A 23 4.60 10.75 9.95
CA GLU A 23 6.03 10.53 10.18
C GLU A 23 6.25 9.05 10.48
N ILE A 24 7.26 8.46 9.86
CA ILE A 24 7.73 7.09 10.10
C ILE A 24 9.13 6.96 9.52
N ASP A 25 10.04 6.29 10.22
CA ASP A 25 11.36 5.97 9.68
C ASP A 25 11.34 4.65 8.87
N LYS A 26 12.49 4.29 8.30
CA LYS A 26 12.61 3.09 7.47
C LYS A 26 12.49 1.79 8.26
N GLU A 27 12.98 1.76 9.50
CA GLU A 27 12.97 0.57 10.34
C GLU A 27 11.55 0.27 10.84
N ASP A 28 10.86 1.30 11.34
CA ASP A 28 9.47 1.25 11.75
C ASP A 28 8.55 0.88 10.59
N ALA A 29 8.77 1.46 9.40
CA ALA A 29 8.01 1.10 8.21
C ALA A 29 8.18 -0.38 7.84
N GLY A 30 9.40 -0.91 7.93
CA GLY A 30 9.68 -2.33 7.70
C GLY A 30 8.97 -3.23 8.72
N ARG A 31 9.09 -2.89 10.00
CA ARG A 31 8.43 -3.62 11.10
C ARG A 31 6.92 -3.59 10.97
N PHE A 32 6.33 -2.42 10.70
CA PHE A 32 4.89 -2.28 10.44
C PHE A 32 4.43 -3.20 9.30
N ARG A 33 5.16 -3.20 8.19
CA ARG A 33 4.83 -4.06 7.03
C ARG A 33 4.85 -5.53 7.41
N ILE A 34 5.89 -6.01 8.07
CA ILE A 34 6.01 -7.42 8.50
C ILE A 34 4.87 -7.82 9.44
N GLU A 35 4.64 -7.04 10.50
CA GLU A 35 3.62 -7.34 11.50
C GLU A 35 2.20 -7.29 10.93
N THR A 36 1.96 -6.45 9.94
CA THR A 36 0.65 -6.36 9.27
C THR A 36 0.45 -7.50 8.28
N LEU A 37 1.46 -7.84 7.46
CA LEU A 37 1.41 -8.96 6.52
C LEU A 37 1.11 -10.29 7.21
N ARG A 38 1.59 -10.49 8.45
CA ARG A 38 1.28 -11.69 9.27
C ARG A 38 -0.20 -11.81 9.66
N LYS A 39 -0.98 -10.74 9.54
CA LYS A 39 -2.38 -10.66 9.99
C LYS A 39 -3.39 -10.58 8.84
N VAL A 40 -2.93 -10.40 7.60
CA VAL A 40 -3.78 -10.24 6.42
C VAL A 40 -3.69 -11.45 5.49
N ASN A 41 -4.65 -11.58 4.59
CA ASN A 41 -4.66 -12.62 3.57
C ASN A 41 -3.46 -12.44 2.61
N GLU A 42 -2.90 -13.54 2.13
CA GLU A 42 -1.76 -13.60 1.19
C GLU A 42 -1.96 -12.81 -0.11
N LYS A 43 -3.21 -12.60 -0.54
CA LYS A 43 -3.56 -11.77 -1.69
C LYS A 43 -3.41 -10.26 -1.45
N ILE A 44 -3.08 -9.82 -0.24
CA ILE A 44 -2.96 -8.41 0.09
C ILE A 44 -1.48 -8.07 0.22
N ASP A 45 -0.97 -7.24 -0.70
CA ASP A 45 0.36 -6.65 -0.55
C ASP A 45 0.23 -5.26 0.09
N ILE A 46 0.86 -5.10 1.25
CA ILE A 46 0.85 -3.85 2.01
C ILE A 46 2.19 -3.16 1.83
N GLN A 47 2.12 -1.89 1.42
CA GLN A 47 3.25 -1.02 1.19
C GLN A 47 3.16 0.21 2.11
N VAL A 48 4.30 0.70 2.59
CA VAL A 48 4.37 1.92 3.39
C VAL A 48 4.78 3.07 2.50
N TYR A 49 3.83 3.95 2.17
CA TYR A 49 3.99 5.03 1.19
C TYR A 49 5.24 5.88 1.44
N ASN A 50 5.52 6.21 2.70
CA ASN A 50 6.59 7.13 3.10
C ASN A 50 7.97 6.71 2.56
N ILE A 51 8.25 5.40 2.52
CA ILE A 51 9.57 4.86 2.14
C ILE A 51 9.65 4.38 0.69
N LEU A 52 8.56 4.51 -0.07
CA LEU A 52 8.54 4.06 -1.47
C LEU A 52 9.35 5.00 -2.39
N PRO A 53 9.91 4.46 -3.48
CA PRO A 53 10.48 5.28 -4.56
C PRO A 53 9.46 6.26 -5.15
N ASP A 54 9.92 7.44 -5.57
CA ASP A 54 9.06 8.50 -6.11
C ASP A 54 8.22 8.08 -7.31
N LYS A 55 8.73 7.16 -8.14
CA LYS A 55 7.99 6.62 -9.27
C LYS A 55 6.69 5.95 -8.83
N ILE A 56 6.74 5.14 -7.77
CA ILE A 56 5.59 4.41 -7.24
C ILE A 56 4.68 5.40 -6.50
N LYS A 57 5.23 6.34 -5.73
CA LYS A 57 4.45 7.41 -5.08
C LYS A 57 3.59 8.17 -6.08
N LYS A 58 4.18 8.60 -7.21
CA LYS A 58 3.46 9.29 -8.30
C LYS A 58 2.35 8.44 -8.92
N GLU A 59 2.51 7.12 -8.99
CA GLU A 59 1.48 6.21 -9.46
C GLU A 59 0.32 6.15 -8.47
N ILE A 60 0.62 5.98 -7.17
CA ILE A 60 -0.37 5.97 -6.09
C ILE A 60 -1.13 7.30 -6.04
N ASP A 61 -0.44 8.44 -6.16
CA ASP A 61 -1.07 9.76 -6.13
C ASP A 61 -2.01 10.00 -7.31
N LYS A 62 -1.68 9.44 -8.49
CA LYS A 62 -2.49 9.63 -9.72
C LYS A 62 -3.64 8.66 -9.85
N LYS A 63 -3.42 7.41 -9.44
CA LYS A 63 -4.31 6.28 -9.75
C LYS A 63 -4.86 5.57 -8.51
N GLY A 64 -4.31 5.88 -7.35
CA GLY A 64 -4.78 5.33 -6.08
C GLY A 64 -6.18 5.80 -5.74
N LYS A 65 -6.87 4.99 -4.94
CA LYS A 65 -8.14 5.35 -4.32
C LYS A 65 -7.94 5.42 -2.81
N ILE A 66 -8.40 6.51 -2.19
CA ILE A 66 -8.39 6.65 -0.74
C ILE A 66 -9.47 5.74 -0.17
N LEU A 67 -9.08 4.79 0.68
CA LEU A 67 -10.00 3.89 1.37
C LEU A 67 -10.38 4.41 2.76
N TRP A 68 -9.44 5.06 3.44
CA TRP A 68 -9.61 5.60 4.78
C TRP A 68 -8.62 6.74 5.02
N LYS A 69 -9.01 7.70 5.86
CA LYS A 69 -8.16 8.81 6.30
C LYS A 69 -8.46 9.06 7.78
N ARG A 70 -7.41 9.18 8.60
CA ARG A 70 -7.54 9.62 9.98
C ARG A 70 -7.91 11.11 9.99
N GLU A 71 -8.96 11.47 10.72
CA GLU A 71 -9.32 12.86 11.04
C GLU A 71 -8.32 13.48 12.03
#